data_AF-A0A7K2JLJ5-F1
#
_entry.id   AF-A0A7K2JLJ5-F1
#
_cell.length_a   1.000
_cell.length_b   1.000
_cell.length_c   1.000
_cell.angle_alpha   90.00
_cell.angle_beta   90.00
_cell.angle_gamma   90.00
#
_symmetry.space_group_name_H-M   'P 1'
#
loop_
_entity.id
_entity.type
_entity.pdbx_description
1 polymer ?
#
loop_
_entity_poly.entity_id
_entity_poly.type
_entity_poly.pdbx_seq_one_letter_code
_entity_poly.pdbx_strand_id
1 'polypeptide(L)'
;MTRARVPDCPLARTVEVIDQWWTLEILHVVLGGHTRFSAIRRDLETPADVLADRIAALRAKGLLEADDTADDTSDVTAIDTAEPGDPAYRATELGRSLRPLLLVMAAFGNHRLAPEDRSVVLVDEETGREVDPVVVDRATGRRVDTPGFVFARGPKAGEQVAARYPEARAGR
;
A
#
# COMPACT_ATOMS: atom_id res chain seq x y z
N MET A 1 -11.05 15.73 3.51
CA MET A 1 -10.86 14.51 4.32
C MET A 1 -12.16 13.76 4.41
N THR A 2 -12.19 12.56 3.85
CA THR A 2 -13.34 11.64 4.00
C THR A 2 -13.32 11.08 5.42
N ARG A 3 -14.19 11.57 6.31
CA ARG A 3 -14.27 11.04 7.68
C ARG A 3 -14.90 9.65 7.67
N ALA A 4 -14.26 8.70 8.34
CA ALA A 4 -14.81 7.37 8.58
C ALA A 4 -16.21 7.45 9.21
N ARG A 5 -17.21 6.82 8.58
CA ARG A 5 -18.58 6.74 9.11
C ARG A 5 -18.69 5.83 10.34
N VAL A 6 -17.78 4.88 10.49
CA VAL A 6 -17.64 4.00 11.66
C VAL A 6 -16.20 4.12 12.17
N PRO A 7 -15.90 5.04 13.11
CA PRO A 7 -14.53 5.38 13.50
C PRO A 7 -13.70 4.19 14.00
N ASP A 8 -14.35 3.24 14.69
CA ASP A 8 -13.68 2.06 15.25
C ASP A 8 -13.45 0.95 14.21
N CYS A 9 -14.06 1.06 13.02
CA CYS A 9 -13.88 0.08 11.95
C CYS A 9 -12.46 0.16 11.38
N PRO A 10 -11.69 -0.95 11.37
CA PRO A 10 -10.34 -0.94 10.83
C PRO A 10 -10.31 -0.59 9.34
N LEU A 11 -11.29 -1.05 8.56
CA LEU A 11 -11.39 -0.71 7.14
C LEU A 11 -11.58 0.79 6.93
N ALA A 12 -12.43 1.43 7.74
CA ALA A 12 -12.66 2.87 7.62
C ALA A 12 -11.42 3.69 7.97
N ARG A 13 -10.66 3.26 8.99
CA ARG A 13 -9.36 3.86 9.33
C ARG A 13 -8.34 3.70 8.21
N THR A 14 -8.26 2.52 7.57
CA THR A 14 -7.39 2.31 6.41
C THR A 14 -7.80 3.20 5.24
N VAL A 15 -9.09 3.34 4.95
CA VAL A 15 -9.59 4.22 3.88
C VAL A 15 -9.30 5.68 4.19
N GLU A 16 -9.28 6.12 5.43
CA GLU A 16 -8.89 7.48 5.80
C GLU A 16 -7.39 7.74 5.58
N VAL A 17 -6.54 6.73 5.81
CA VAL A 17 -5.11 6.81 5.49
C VAL A 17 -4.89 6.92 3.98
N ILE A 18 -5.53 6.05 3.21
CA ILE A 18 -5.46 6.07 1.74
C ILE A 18 -6.06 7.39 1.23
N ASP A 19 -7.24 7.75 1.71
CA ASP A 19 -8.14 8.88 1.36
C ASP A 19 -8.51 8.93 -0.11
N GLN A 20 -7.49 8.96 -0.96
CA GLN A 20 -7.57 9.09 -2.40
C GLN A 20 -6.77 7.97 -3.06
N TRP A 21 -7.26 7.47 -4.19
CA TRP A 21 -6.68 6.33 -4.90
C TRP A 21 -5.21 6.54 -5.32
N TRP A 22 -4.83 7.78 -5.68
CA TRP A 22 -3.46 8.14 -6.08
C TRP A 22 -2.41 7.90 -4.98
N THR A 23 -2.80 7.77 -3.71
CA THR A 23 -1.90 7.37 -2.62
C THR A 23 -1.26 6.01 -2.94
N LEU A 24 -2.07 5.08 -3.45
CA LEU A 24 -1.62 3.72 -3.74
C LEU A 24 -0.71 3.68 -4.97
N GLU A 25 -0.95 4.53 -5.95
CA GLU A 25 -0.13 4.61 -7.16
C GLU A 25 1.27 5.16 -6.86
N ILE A 26 1.34 6.29 -6.15
CA ILE A 26 2.63 6.86 -5.76
C ILE A 26 3.40 5.86 -4.87
N LEU A 27 2.72 5.21 -3.92
CA LEU A 27 3.37 4.18 -3.10
C LEU A 27 3.82 2.98 -3.93
N HIS A 28 3.07 2.55 -4.95
CA HIS A 28 3.47 1.45 -5.82
C HIS A 28 4.76 1.79 -6.58
N VAL A 29 4.83 2.99 -7.15
CA VAL A 29 6.01 3.50 -7.87
C VAL A 29 7.22 3.62 -6.94
N VAL A 30 7.06 4.27 -5.78
CA VAL A 30 8.15 4.47 -4.80
C VAL A 30 8.63 3.15 -4.20
N LEU A 31 7.72 2.24 -3.84
CA LEU A 31 8.10 0.90 -3.34
C LEU A 31 8.69 0.01 -4.44
N GLY A 32 8.46 0.36 -5.70
CA GLY A 32 9.10 -0.24 -6.87
C GLY A 32 10.49 0.33 -7.16
N GLY A 33 10.99 1.30 -6.38
CA GLY A 33 12.35 1.84 -6.51
C GLY A 33 12.46 3.13 -7.32
N HIS A 34 11.34 3.69 -7.79
CA HIS A 34 11.31 5.01 -8.45
C HIS A 34 11.09 6.09 -7.39
N THR A 35 12.18 6.71 -6.97
CA THR A 35 12.21 7.57 -5.79
C THR A 35 12.27 9.06 -6.12
N ARG A 36 12.72 9.41 -7.34
CA ARG A 36 12.91 10.80 -7.78
C ARG A 36 11.60 11.42 -8.25
N PHE A 37 11.41 12.70 -7.98
CA PHE A 37 10.19 13.43 -8.37
C PHE A 37 9.95 13.34 -9.88
N SER A 38 10.99 13.52 -10.70
CA SER A 38 10.87 13.45 -12.15
C SER A 38 10.49 12.05 -12.67
N ALA A 39 11.01 11.00 -12.04
CA ALA A 39 10.70 9.60 -12.37
C ALA A 39 9.24 9.26 -12.00
N ILE A 40 8.83 9.58 -10.77
CA ILE A 40 7.44 9.39 -10.31
C ILE A 40 6.47 10.13 -11.22
N ARG A 41 6.80 11.36 -11.62
CA ARG A 41 5.98 12.16 -12.54
C ARG A 41 5.82 11.51 -13.91
N ARG A 42 6.92 10.95 -14.44
CA ARG A 42 6.93 10.27 -15.73
C ARG A 42 6.09 9.00 -15.67
N ASP A 43 6.25 8.19 -14.63
CA ASP A 43 5.54 6.91 -14.51
C ASP A 43 4.03 7.09 -14.31
N LEU A 44 3.63 8.15 -13.61
CA LEU A 44 2.22 8.46 -13.36
C LEU A 44 1.60 9.41 -14.38
N GLU A 45 2.36 9.85 -15.39
CA GLU A 45 1.94 10.84 -16.40
C GLU A 45 1.18 12.04 -15.82
N THR A 46 1.60 12.51 -14.64
CA THR A 46 0.86 13.48 -13.82
C THR A 46 1.48 14.88 -13.92
N PRO A 47 0.69 15.97 -13.96
CA PRO A 47 1.23 17.33 -13.88
C PRO A 47 2.08 17.58 -12.64
N ALA A 48 3.12 18.41 -12.76
CA ALA A 48 4.09 18.60 -11.68
C ALA A 48 3.50 19.23 -10.41
N ASP A 49 2.63 20.24 -10.57
CA ASP A 49 1.90 20.87 -9.47
C ASP A 49 1.02 19.87 -8.71
N VAL A 50 0.26 19.06 -9.45
CA VAL A 50 -0.59 18.01 -8.89
C VAL A 50 0.23 16.95 -8.15
N LEU A 51 1.36 16.51 -8.72
CA LEU A 51 2.22 15.54 -8.05
C LEU A 51 2.84 16.13 -6.78
N ALA A 52 3.29 17.38 -6.81
CA ALA A 52 3.87 18.05 -5.65
C ALA A 52 2.87 18.11 -4.48
N ASP A 53 1.61 18.48 -4.75
CA ASP A 53 0.55 18.50 -3.74
C ASP A 53 0.27 17.11 -3.16
N ARG A 54 0.23 16.08 -4.02
CA ARG A 54 0.02 14.69 -3.60
C ARG A 54 1.16 14.17 -2.73
N ILE A 55 2.41 14.41 -3.12
CA ILE A 55 3.58 14.03 -2.32
C ILE A 55 3.58 14.77 -0.98
N ALA A 56 3.29 16.07 -0.97
CA ALA A 56 3.17 16.85 0.26
C ALA A 56 2.11 16.26 1.20
N ALA A 57 0.96 15.84 0.66
CA ALA A 57 -0.08 15.17 1.44
C ALA A 57 0.36 13.79 1.99
N LEU A 58 1.11 12.99 1.22
CA LEU A 58 1.66 11.72 1.72
C LEU A 58 2.71 11.92 2.81
N ARG A 59 3.54 12.96 2.69
CA ARG A 59 4.50 13.34 3.73
C ARG A 59 3.79 13.81 5.00
N ALA A 60 2.74 14.62 4.87
CA ALA A 60 1.93 15.05 6.02
C ALA A 60 1.25 13.87 6.75
N LYS A 61 0.91 12.81 6.01
CA LYS A 61 0.38 11.55 6.57
C LYS A 61 1.46 10.60 7.11
N GLY A 62 2.74 10.96 6.98
CA GLY A 62 3.85 10.11 7.39
C GLY A 62 3.99 8.83 6.55
N LEU A 63 3.51 8.83 5.30
CA LEU A 63 3.63 7.70 4.37
C LEU A 63 4.92 7.77 3.54
N LEU A 64 5.34 8.99 3.20
CA LEU A 64 6.60 9.28 2.53
C LEU A 64 7.44 10.24 3.36
N GLU A 65 8.74 10.23 3.14
CA GLU A 65 9.68 11.22 3.64
C GLU A 65 10.67 11.61 2.55
N ALA A 66 11.33 12.76 2.72
CA ALA A 66 12.42 13.14 1.82
C ALA A 66 13.58 12.17 2.00
N ASP A 67 14.23 11.83 0.90
CA ASP A 67 15.38 10.94 0.90
C ASP A 67 16.67 11.73 0.64
N ASP A 68 17.22 12.30 1.72
CA ASP A 68 18.44 13.11 1.68
C ASP A 68 19.70 12.26 1.38
N THR A 69 19.57 10.93 1.40
CA THR A 69 20.65 9.98 1.10
C THR A 69 20.67 9.54 -0.36
N ALA A 70 19.65 9.88 -1.16
CA ALA A 70 19.51 9.38 -2.52
C ALA A 70 20.64 9.82 -3.48
N ASP A 71 21.36 10.90 -3.17
CA ASP A 71 22.52 11.36 -3.95
C ASP A 71 23.78 10.51 -3.67
N ASP A 72 23.80 9.76 -2.56
CA ASP A 72 24.77 8.70 -2.29
C ASP A 72 24.21 7.39 -2.87
N THR A 73 24.78 6.94 -3.99
CA THR A 73 24.32 5.78 -4.82
C THR A 73 24.52 4.41 -4.12
N SER A 74 24.38 4.36 -2.80
CA SER A 74 24.57 3.18 -1.96
C SER A 74 23.26 2.47 -1.60
N ASP A 75 22.11 3.12 -1.85
CA ASP A 75 20.80 2.50 -1.64
C ASP A 75 20.46 1.60 -2.85
N VAL A 76 20.69 0.30 -2.67
CA VAL A 76 20.58 -0.76 -3.71
C VAL A 76 19.16 -0.93 -4.27
N THR A 77 18.21 -0.15 -3.76
CA THR A 77 16.78 -0.25 -4.08
C THR A 77 16.29 0.80 -5.09
N ALA A 78 17.06 1.86 -5.34
CA ALA A 78 16.70 2.89 -6.32
C ALA A 78 17.02 2.43 -7.74
N ILE A 79 16.07 2.58 -8.66
CA ILE A 79 16.21 2.18 -10.09
C ILE A 79 16.43 3.42 -10.98
N ASP A 80 16.09 4.60 -10.50
CA ASP A 80 16.22 5.87 -11.20
C ASP A 80 17.54 6.59 -10.92
N THR A 81 17.88 7.55 -11.79
CA THR A 81 19.16 8.27 -11.75
C THR A 81 19.04 9.58 -10.99
N ALA A 82 20.07 9.93 -10.22
CA ALA A 82 20.14 11.18 -9.48
C ALA A 82 20.46 12.36 -10.41
N GLU A 83 19.49 13.22 -10.67
CA GLU A 83 19.69 14.50 -11.36
C GLU A 83 19.83 15.65 -10.34
N PRO A 84 20.79 16.59 -10.52
CA PRO A 84 20.97 17.69 -9.59
C PRO A 84 19.69 18.52 -9.39
N GLY A 85 19.25 18.63 -8.14
CA GLY A 85 18.05 19.39 -7.78
C GLY A 85 16.74 18.65 -8.00
N ASP A 86 16.76 17.36 -8.33
CA ASP A 86 15.57 16.49 -8.39
C ASP A 86 15.33 15.82 -7.02
N PRO A 87 14.30 16.23 -6.26
CA PRO A 87 14.04 15.68 -4.93
C PRO A 87 13.76 14.19 -4.97
N ALA A 88 14.30 13.46 -4.01
CA ALA A 88 14.01 12.04 -3.80
C ALA A 88 13.09 11.82 -2.60
N TYR A 89 12.34 10.73 -2.66
CA TYR A 89 11.40 10.32 -1.63
C TYR A 89 11.48 8.82 -1.38
N ARG A 90 11.38 8.44 -0.11
CA ARG A 90 11.28 7.04 0.31
C ARG A 90 10.04 6.80 1.14
N ALA A 91 9.52 5.59 1.07
CA ALA A 91 8.42 5.17 1.93
C ALA A 91 8.89 5.06 3.39
N THR A 92 8.09 5.56 4.33
CA THR A 92 8.32 5.35 5.76
C THR A 92 7.98 3.91 6.15
N GLU A 93 8.13 3.55 7.44
CA GLU A 93 7.61 2.27 7.94
C GLU A 93 6.09 2.14 7.70
N LEU A 94 5.33 3.21 7.93
CA LEU A 94 3.88 3.24 7.66
C LEU A 94 3.60 3.08 6.17
N GLY A 95 4.34 3.76 5.30
CA GLY A 95 4.22 3.61 3.84
C GLY A 95 4.51 2.18 3.38
N ARG A 96 5.60 1.57 3.86
CA ARG A 96 5.97 0.17 3.57
C ARG A 96 4.93 -0.83 4.07
N SER A 97 4.23 -0.53 5.18
CA SER A 97 3.17 -1.39 5.72
C SER A 97 1.97 -1.57 4.77
N LEU A 98 1.81 -0.70 3.77
CA LEU A 98 0.77 -0.80 2.74
C LEU A 98 1.15 -1.73 1.58
N ARG A 99 2.39 -2.21 1.48
CA ARG A 99 2.82 -3.09 0.38
C ARG A 99 1.92 -4.33 0.22
N PRO A 100 1.56 -5.09 1.27
CA PRO A 100 0.67 -6.25 1.11
C PRO A 100 -0.69 -5.89 0.51
N LEU A 101 -1.24 -4.71 0.83
CA LEU A 101 -2.48 -4.23 0.25
C LEU A 101 -2.33 -4.00 -1.27
N LEU A 102 -1.24 -3.36 -1.69
CA LEU A 102 -0.92 -3.15 -3.11
C LEU A 102 -0.85 -4.48 -3.88
N LEU A 103 -0.18 -5.49 -3.32
CA LEU A 103 -0.04 -6.79 -3.97
C LEU A 103 -1.40 -7.48 -4.19
N VAL A 104 -2.24 -7.53 -3.15
CA VAL A 104 -3.57 -8.14 -3.24
C VAL A 104 -4.49 -7.35 -4.18
N MET A 105 -4.41 -6.02 -4.19
CA MET A 105 -5.18 -5.19 -5.13
C MET A 105 -4.74 -5.39 -6.58
N ALA A 106 -3.44 -5.51 -6.85
CA ALA A 106 -2.92 -5.77 -8.20
C ALA A 106 -3.43 -7.12 -8.72
N ALA A 107 -3.34 -8.18 -7.89
CA ALA A 107 -3.89 -9.49 -8.24
C ALA A 107 -5.40 -9.45 -8.47
N PHE A 108 -6.14 -8.70 -7.64
CA PHE A 108 -7.56 -8.46 -7.87
C PHE A 108 -7.79 -7.68 -9.18
N GLY A 109 -6.98 -6.69 -9.54
CA GLY A 109 -7.10 -6.00 -10.84
C GLY A 109 -7.00 -6.96 -12.02
N ASN A 110 -6.11 -7.95 -11.91
CA ASN A 110 -5.86 -8.95 -12.94
C ASN A 110 -6.83 -10.15 -12.94
N HIS A 111 -7.71 -10.30 -11.95
CA HIS A 111 -8.49 -11.54 -11.74
C HIS A 111 -9.44 -11.92 -12.90
N ARG A 112 -9.81 -10.95 -13.75
CA ARG A 112 -10.68 -11.18 -14.93
C ARG A 112 -9.92 -11.18 -16.25
N LEU A 113 -8.62 -10.92 -16.22
CA LEU A 113 -7.76 -10.87 -17.41
C LEU A 113 -7.15 -12.25 -17.64
N ALA A 114 -7.11 -12.66 -18.91
CA ALA A 114 -6.26 -13.76 -19.32
C ALA A 114 -4.79 -13.38 -19.06
N PRO A 115 -3.89 -14.33 -18.77
CA PRO A 115 -2.48 -14.04 -18.51
C PRO A 115 -1.82 -13.13 -19.56
N GLU A 116 -2.12 -13.36 -20.84
CA GLU A 116 -1.64 -12.59 -21.99
C GLU A 116 -2.14 -11.13 -22.05
N ASP A 117 -3.24 -10.82 -21.37
CA ASP A 117 -3.84 -9.47 -21.34
C ASP A 117 -3.34 -8.63 -20.15
N ARG A 118 -2.52 -9.19 -19.26
CA ARG A 118 -2.04 -8.51 -18.05
C ARG A 118 -0.83 -7.64 -18.37
N SER A 119 -0.96 -6.33 -18.23
CA SER A 119 0.15 -5.40 -18.47
C SER A 119 1.21 -5.39 -17.35
N VAL A 120 0.81 -5.71 -16.10
CA VAL A 120 1.69 -5.76 -14.94
C VAL A 120 1.33 -6.99 -14.11
N VAL A 121 2.32 -7.79 -13.73
CA VAL A 121 2.16 -8.97 -12.89
C VAL A 121 3.20 -8.96 -11.77
N LEU A 122 2.84 -9.50 -10.61
CA LEU A 122 3.81 -9.76 -9.54
C LEU A 122 4.57 -11.03 -9.91
N VAL A 123 5.89 -10.97 -9.90
CA VAL A 123 6.74 -12.15 -10.13
C VAL A 123 7.68 -12.37 -8.97
N ASP A 124 8.05 -13.63 -8.77
CA ASP A 124 9.20 -14.02 -7.97
C ASP A 124 10.48 -13.67 -8.77
N GLU A 125 11.32 -12.82 -8.19
CA GLU A 125 12.51 -12.27 -8.88
C GLU A 125 13.53 -13.34 -9.27
N GLU A 126 13.65 -14.40 -8.47
CA GLU A 126 14.61 -15.49 -8.72
C GLU A 126 14.13 -16.43 -9.84
N THR A 127 12.83 -16.72 -9.87
CA THR A 127 12.25 -17.74 -10.77
C THR A 127 11.52 -17.16 -11.98
N GLY A 128 11.20 -15.86 -11.97
CA GLY A 128 10.40 -15.18 -12.98
C GLY A 128 8.94 -15.63 -13.04
N ARG A 129 8.47 -16.45 -12.09
CA ARG A 129 7.11 -16.99 -12.09
C ARG A 129 6.13 -15.97 -11.52
N GLU A 130 4.98 -15.86 -12.16
CA GLU A 130 3.87 -15.06 -11.64
C GLU A 130 3.42 -15.57 -10.26
N VAL A 131 3.22 -14.64 -9.34
CA VAL A 131 2.82 -14.88 -7.96
C VAL A 131 1.36 -14.50 -7.78
N ASP A 132 0.57 -15.43 -7.24
CA ASP A 132 -0.80 -15.18 -6.78
C ASP A 132 -0.78 -14.92 -5.26
N PRO A 133 -0.87 -13.65 -4.79
CA PRO A 133 -0.79 -13.32 -3.39
C PRO A 133 -2.02 -13.78 -2.61
N VAL A 134 -1.79 -14.47 -1.50
CA VAL A 134 -2.84 -14.97 -0.59
C VAL A 134 -2.73 -14.33 0.79
N VAL A 135 -3.85 -14.25 1.51
CA VAL A 135 -3.86 -13.73 2.88
C VAL A 135 -3.77 -14.89 3.87
N VAL A 136 -2.70 -14.92 4.66
CA VAL A 136 -2.48 -15.94 5.70
C VAL A 136 -2.50 -15.33 7.09
N ASP A 137 -2.96 -16.10 8.07
CA ASP A 137 -2.67 -15.83 9.48
C ASP A 137 -1.18 -16.10 9.73
N ARG A 138 -0.46 -15.07 10.17
CA ARG A 138 0.98 -15.16 10.43
C ARG A 138 1.32 -16.22 11.48
N ALA A 139 0.46 -16.43 12.47
CA ALA A 139 0.74 -17.36 13.57
C ALA A 139 0.61 -18.82 13.14
N THR A 140 -0.41 -19.15 12.34
CA THR A 140 -0.71 -20.54 11.96
C THR A 140 -0.31 -20.91 10.54
N GLY A 141 -0.02 -19.92 9.69
CA GLY A 141 0.21 -20.11 8.25
C GLY A 141 -1.07 -20.44 7.46
N ARG A 142 -2.24 -20.49 8.11
CA ARG A 142 -3.50 -20.83 7.45
C ARG A 142 -4.00 -19.67 6.60
N ARG A 143 -4.55 -19.98 5.41
CA ARG A 143 -5.26 -19.03 4.56
C ARG A 143 -6.54 -18.53 5.23
N VAL A 144 -6.65 -17.22 5.41
CA VAL A 144 -7.80 -16.55 6.08
C VAL A 144 -8.80 -15.95 5.09
N ASP A 145 -8.45 -15.94 3.80
CA ASP A 145 -9.30 -15.55 2.68
C ASP A 145 -10.27 -16.66 2.23
N THR A 146 -10.51 -17.65 3.11
CA THR A 146 -11.41 -18.79 2.91
C THR A 146 -12.54 -18.78 3.95
N PRO A 147 -13.66 -19.49 3.69
CA PRO A 147 -14.72 -19.63 4.68
C PRO A 147 -14.21 -20.20 6.02
N GLY A 148 -14.80 -19.76 7.13
CA GLY A 148 -14.45 -20.23 8.49
C GLY A 148 -13.70 -19.19 9.33
N PHE A 149 -13.36 -18.03 8.76
CA PHE A 149 -12.89 -16.85 9.49
C PHE A 149 -13.95 -15.77 9.49
N VAL A 150 -14.18 -15.12 10.63
CA VAL A 150 -15.22 -14.10 10.81
C VAL A 150 -14.68 -12.88 11.51
N PHE A 151 -15.23 -11.71 11.20
CA PHE A 151 -14.97 -10.51 11.99
C PHE A 151 -15.67 -10.60 13.35
N ALA A 152 -14.94 -10.26 14.40
CA ALA A 152 -15.43 -10.19 15.77
C ALA A 152 -15.06 -8.84 16.40
N ARG A 153 -15.86 -8.37 17.36
CA ARG A 153 -15.59 -7.13 18.08
C ARG A 153 -14.44 -7.32 19.06
N GLY A 154 -13.49 -6.39 19.03
CA GLY A 154 -12.41 -6.30 20.01
C GLY A 154 -12.84 -5.59 21.30
N PRO A 155 -11.96 -5.51 22.30
CA PRO A 155 -12.27 -4.98 23.63
C PRO A 155 -12.62 -3.47 23.65
N LYS A 156 -12.31 -2.74 22.59
CA LYS A 156 -12.57 -1.30 22.44
C LYS A 156 -13.67 -0.99 21.41
N ALA A 157 -14.52 -1.94 21.08
CA ALA A 157 -15.59 -1.72 20.11
C ALA A 157 -16.65 -0.74 20.68
N GLY A 158 -16.86 0.39 20.00
CA GLY A 158 -17.99 1.27 20.27
C GLY A 158 -19.34 0.61 19.97
N GLU A 159 -20.42 1.26 20.39
CA GLU A 159 -21.78 0.71 20.36
C GLU A 159 -22.19 0.16 18.98
N GLN A 160 -21.90 0.91 17.91
CA GLN A 160 -22.27 0.53 16.54
C GLN A 160 -21.52 -0.72 16.05
N VAL A 161 -20.25 -0.89 16.42
CA VAL A 161 -19.46 -2.10 16.11
C VAL A 161 -19.91 -3.25 17.01
N ALA A 162 -20.21 -2.98 18.27
CA ALA A 162 -20.67 -3.98 19.23
C ALA A 162 -22.02 -4.59 18.82
N ALA A 163 -22.95 -3.79 18.29
CA ALA A 163 -24.24 -4.27 17.79
C ALA A 163 -24.11 -5.18 16.54
N ARG A 164 -23.05 -5.01 15.74
CA ARG A 164 -22.88 -5.69 14.44
C ARG A 164 -22.05 -6.97 14.51
N TYR A 165 -21.08 -7.06 15.42
CA TYR A 165 -20.11 -8.14 15.45
C TYR A 165 -20.14 -8.91 16.79
N PRO A 166 -20.00 -10.25 16.75
CA PRO A 166 -19.91 -11.07 17.97
C PRO A 166 -18.63 -10.78 18.74
N GLU A 167 -18.60 -11.08 20.03
CA GLU A 167 -17.36 -11.00 20.82
C GLU A 167 -16.31 -11.97 20.31
N ALA A 168 -15.07 -11.48 20.21
CA ALA A 168 -13.93 -12.35 20.02
C ALA A 168 -13.86 -13.28 21.24
N ARG A 169 -14.05 -14.59 21.02
CA ARG A 169 -13.88 -15.56 22.10
C ARG A 169 -12.44 -15.46 22.57
N ALA A 170 -12.24 -15.21 23.86
CA ALA A 170 -10.93 -15.34 24.47
C ALA A 170 -10.39 -16.74 24.14
N GLY A 171 -9.25 -16.81 23.46
CA GLY A 171 -8.59 -18.07 23.16
C GLY A 171 -8.36 -18.84 24.46
N ARG A 172 -8.71 -20.13 24.46
CA ARG A 172 -8.26 -21.08 25.47
C ARG A 172 -6.76 -21.33 25.33
#